data_AF-E9E9N4-F1
#
_entry.id   AF-E9E9N4-F1
#
_cell.length_a   1.000
_cell.length_b   1.000
_cell.length_c   1.000
_cell.angle_alpha   90.00
_cell.angle_beta   90.00
_cell.angle_gamma   90.00
#
_symmetry.space_group_name_H-M   'P 1'
#
loop_
_entity.id
_entity.type
_entity.pdbx_description
1 polymer ?
#
loop_
_entity_poly.entity_id
_entity_poly.type
_entity_poly.pdbx_seq_one_letter_code
_entity_poly.pdbx_strand_id
1 'polypeptide(L)'
;MTYSEYSVEDEIFTFFRKTSACRSECDARAEELVGGTATTIDVQGNCSYSVYAGPCLEHVVQFRLKSLKLDMRTAALARHVYGSYAPIDSFEGQVGDDESKENEPLYVYVMK
;
A
#
# COMPACT_ATOMS: atom_id res chain seq x y z
N MET A 1 13.58 -29.58 8.72
CA MET A 1 12.83 -28.31 8.76
C MET A 1 12.33 -28.03 7.37
N THR A 2 11.02 -28.09 7.16
CA THR A 2 10.38 -27.65 5.92
C THR A 2 10.08 -26.18 6.08
N TYR A 3 10.75 -25.32 5.33
CA TYR A 3 10.36 -23.92 5.23
C TYR A 3 9.11 -23.84 4.35
N SER A 4 8.10 -23.10 4.80
CA SER A 4 6.96 -22.76 3.94
C SER A 4 7.47 -21.91 2.79
N GLU A 5 7.07 -22.26 1.57
CA GLU A 5 7.28 -21.41 0.40
C GLU A 5 6.46 -20.14 0.57
N TYR A 6 6.99 -19.00 0.11
CA TYR A 6 6.28 -17.73 0.15
C TYR A 6 5.11 -17.74 -0.83
N SER A 7 3.96 -17.24 -0.40
CA SER A 7 2.74 -17.15 -1.19
C SER A 7 2.18 -15.74 -1.08
N VAL A 8 2.21 -15.00 -2.18
CA VAL A 8 1.71 -13.61 -2.22
C VAL A 8 0.23 -13.53 -1.85
N GLU A 9 -0.57 -14.50 -2.28
CA GLU A 9 -2.01 -14.54 -2.00
C GLU A 9 -2.29 -14.82 -0.51
N ASP A 10 -1.48 -15.65 0.15
CA ASP A 10 -1.61 -15.89 1.60
C ASP A 10 -1.24 -14.66 2.42
N GLU A 11 -0.22 -13.91 2.00
CA GLU A 11 0.17 -12.65 2.63
C GLU A 11 -0.90 -11.56 2.43
N ILE A 12 -1.45 -11.45 1.22
CA ILE A 12 -2.58 -10.55 0.91
C ILE A 12 -3.78 -10.91 1.79
N PHE A 13 -4.16 -12.19 1.82
CA PHE A 13 -5.27 -12.66 2.65
C PHE A 13 -5.04 -12.34 4.14
N THR A 14 -3.83 -12.59 4.63
CA THR A 14 -3.45 -12.33 6.03
C THR A 14 -3.47 -10.83 6.36
N PHE A 15 -3.04 -9.98 5.42
CA PHE A 15 -3.09 -8.53 5.58
C PHE A 15 -4.55 -8.03 5.67
N PHE A 16 -5.42 -8.47 4.76
CA PHE A 16 -6.82 -8.01 4.72
C PHE A 16 -7.66 -8.47 5.93
N ARG A 17 -7.19 -9.46 6.70
CA ARG A 17 -7.80 -9.78 8.01
C ARG A 17 -7.60 -8.70 9.08
N LYS A 18 -6.67 -7.76 8.88
CA LYS A 18 -6.31 -6.71 9.85
C LYS A 18 -7.02 -5.37 9.57
N THR A 19 -7.72 -5.27 8.45
CA THR A 19 -8.29 -4.00 7.98
C THR A 19 -9.78 -4.12 7.65
N SER A 20 -10.47 -2.98 7.71
CA SER A 20 -11.88 -2.86 7.32
C SER A 20 -12.07 -2.74 5.80
N ALA A 21 -10.99 -2.45 5.06
CA ALA A 21 -10.99 -2.42 3.60
C ALA A 21 -10.85 -3.83 3.00
N CYS A 22 -11.26 -4.00 1.74
CA CYS A 22 -10.99 -5.19 0.95
C CYS A 22 -10.08 -4.91 -0.26
N ARG A 23 -9.53 -5.97 -0.85
CA ARG A 23 -8.61 -5.88 -2.00
C ARG A 23 -9.19 -5.09 -3.16
N SER A 24 -10.44 -5.35 -3.53
CA SER A 24 -11.08 -4.67 -4.67
C SER A 24 -11.27 -3.17 -4.44
N GLU A 25 -11.51 -2.72 -3.20
CA GLU A 25 -11.59 -1.29 -2.89
C GLU A 25 -10.23 -0.61 -3.01
N CYS A 26 -9.17 -1.31 -2.58
CA CYS A 26 -7.80 -0.81 -2.73
C CYS A 26 -7.40 -0.73 -4.21
N ASP A 27 -7.65 -1.80 -4.97
CA ASP A 27 -7.32 -1.85 -6.41
C ASP A 27 -8.08 -0.75 -7.17
N ALA A 28 -9.38 -0.60 -6.95
CA ALA A 28 -10.19 0.46 -7.55
C ALA A 28 -9.69 1.87 -7.16
N ARG A 29 -9.30 2.07 -5.89
CA ARG A 29 -8.75 3.35 -5.43
C ARG A 29 -7.40 3.65 -6.08
N ALA A 30 -6.55 2.65 -6.29
CA ALA A 30 -5.28 2.84 -6.99
C ALA A 30 -5.53 3.26 -8.45
N GLU A 31 -6.45 2.59 -9.15
CA GLU A 31 -6.83 2.92 -10.52
C GLU A 31 -7.46 4.31 -10.63
N GLU A 32 -8.28 4.73 -9.66
CA GLU A 32 -8.84 6.08 -9.61
C GLU A 32 -7.75 7.16 -9.47
N LEU A 33 -6.73 6.90 -8.64
CA LEU A 33 -5.69 7.87 -8.31
C LEU A 33 -4.68 8.10 -9.44
N VAL A 34 -4.29 7.04 -10.14
CA VAL A 34 -3.21 7.12 -11.14
C VAL A 34 -3.59 6.63 -12.53
N GLY A 35 -4.82 6.11 -12.70
CA GLY A 35 -5.27 5.49 -13.95
C GLY A 35 -4.63 4.11 -14.21
N GLY A 36 -4.92 3.55 -15.38
CA GLY A 36 -4.42 2.23 -15.75
C GLY A 36 -5.10 1.10 -14.96
N THR A 37 -4.38 -0.01 -14.78
CA THR A 37 -4.86 -1.20 -14.05
C THR A 37 -3.94 -1.47 -12.87
N ALA A 38 -4.53 -1.77 -11.70
CA ALA A 38 -3.78 -2.18 -10.53
C ALA A 38 -3.26 -3.61 -10.69
N THR A 39 -1.95 -3.80 -10.50
CA THR A 39 -1.30 -5.12 -10.53
C THR A 39 -0.54 -5.32 -9.22
N THR A 40 -0.79 -6.43 -8.53
CA THR A 40 -0.11 -6.73 -7.26
C THR A 40 1.40 -6.86 -7.42
N ILE A 41 2.14 -6.31 -6.46
CA ILE A 41 3.58 -6.52 -6.36
C ILE A 41 3.83 -7.95 -5.83
N ASP A 42 4.86 -8.61 -6.35
CA ASP A 42 5.23 -10.00 -6.00
C ASP A 42 5.46 -10.20 -4.50
N VAL A 43 6.01 -9.19 -3.83
CA VAL A 43 6.31 -9.22 -2.38
C VAL A 43 5.48 -8.18 -1.65
N GLN A 44 4.68 -8.64 -0.69
CA GLN A 44 3.81 -7.80 0.13
C GLN A 44 4.40 -7.55 1.50
N GLY A 45 4.02 -6.42 2.09
CA GLY A 45 4.41 -6.09 3.45
C GLY A 45 3.39 -6.63 4.45
N ASN A 46 3.85 -7.15 5.59
CA ASN A 46 2.96 -7.59 6.68
C ASN A 46 1.98 -6.50 7.17
N CYS A 47 2.32 -5.23 6.94
CA CYS A 47 1.56 -4.06 7.37
C CYS A 47 1.13 -3.15 6.21
N SER A 48 1.29 -3.62 4.97
CA SER A 48 0.92 -2.85 3.80
C SER A 48 0.61 -3.72 2.59
N TYR A 49 -0.48 -3.41 1.91
CA TYR A 49 -0.77 -3.91 0.57
C TYR A 49 -0.23 -2.92 -0.46
N SER A 50 0.46 -3.40 -1.50
CA SER A 50 1.07 -2.56 -2.53
C SER A 50 0.77 -3.10 -3.93
N VAL A 51 0.47 -2.19 -4.84
CA VAL A 51 0.22 -2.48 -6.26
C VAL A 51 1.04 -1.54 -7.14
N TYR A 52 1.44 -2.04 -8.31
CA TYR A 52 1.81 -1.19 -9.43
C TYR A 52 0.54 -0.68 -10.11
N ALA A 53 0.51 0.60 -10.48
CA ALA A 53 -0.61 1.21 -11.19
C ALA A 53 -0.11 2.36 -12.09
N GLY A 54 -1.02 2.94 -12.87
CA GLY A 54 -0.71 3.92 -13.91
C GLY A 54 -0.74 3.30 -15.32
N PRO A 55 -0.84 4.11 -16.39
CA PRO A 55 -0.89 3.64 -17.77
C PRO A 55 0.28 2.74 -18.19
N CYS A 56 1.43 2.88 -17.52
CA CYS A 56 2.64 2.12 -17.76
C CYS A 56 3.17 1.42 -16.49
N LEU A 57 2.31 1.23 -15.47
CA LEU A 57 2.70 0.66 -14.17
C LEU A 57 3.84 1.45 -13.49
N GLU A 58 3.89 2.77 -13.74
CA GLU A 58 4.97 3.65 -13.31
C GLU A 58 4.83 4.17 -11.87
N HIS A 59 3.71 3.88 -11.22
CA HIS A 59 3.43 4.25 -9.84
C HIS A 59 3.36 3.02 -8.94
N VAL A 60 3.84 3.17 -7.71
CA VAL A 60 3.50 2.24 -6.62
C VAL A 60 2.45 2.90 -5.75
N VAL A 61 1.29 2.26 -5.60
CA VAL A 61 0.26 2.68 -4.64
C VAL A 61 0.33 1.74 -3.45
N GLN A 62 0.62 2.30 -2.28
CA GLN A 62 0.75 1.55 -1.03
C GLN A 62 -0.36 1.91 -0.05
N PHE A 63 -1.06 0.87 0.42
CA PHE A 63 -2.11 0.93 1.42
C PHE A 63 -1.57 0.41 2.73
N ARG A 64 -1.40 1.28 3.73
CA ARG A 64 -0.81 0.93 5.03
C ARG A 64 -1.85 0.96 6.13
N LEU A 65 -1.75 0.05 7.09
CA LEU A 65 -2.52 0.13 8.33
C LEU A 65 -2.33 1.53 8.96
N LYS A 66 -3.42 2.18 9.37
CA LYS A 66 -3.42 3.54 9.95
C LYS A 66 -2.47 3.69 11.14
N SER A 67 -2.35 2.67 11.98
CA SER A 67 -1.44 2.53 13.12
C SER A 67 0.03 2.53 12.72
N LEU A 68 0.32 2.12 11.48
CA LEU A 68 1.65 2.00 10.89
C LEU A 68 1.82 2.89 9.65
N LYS A 69 1.15 4.06 9.67
CA LYS A 69 1.24 5.09 8.65
C LYS A 69 2.69 5.47 8.35
N LEU A 70 2.94 5.90 7.11
CA LEU A 70 4.25 6.39 6.71
C LEU A 70 4.52 7.74 7.39
N ASP A 71 5.71 7.90 7.97
CA ASP A 71 6.15 9.21 8.44
C ASP A 71 6.61 10.05 7.24
N MET A 72 5.72 10.92 6.77
CA MET A 72 5.96 11.80 5.63
C MET A 72 7.14 12.76 5.86
N ARG A 73 7.50 13.08 7.11
CA ARG A 73 8.69 13.91 7.39
C ARG A 73 9.96 13.12 7.12
N THR A 74 9.99 11.87 7.56
CA THR A 74 11.10 10.96 7.29
C THR A 74 11.22 10.65 5.80
N ALA A 75 10.10 10.43 5.11
CA ALA A 75 10.08 10.24 3.65
C ALA A 75 10.62 11.47 2.90
N ALA A 76 10.15 12.68 3.26
CA ALA A 76 10.65 13.93 2.67
C ALA A 76 12.14 14.15 2.96
N LEU A 77 12.62 13.79 4.16
CA LEU A 77 14.04 13.85 4.49
C LEU A 77 14.86 12.86 3.66
N ALA A 78 14.38 11.63 3.48
CA ALA A 78 15.02 10.64 2.62
C ALA A 78 15.13 11.17 1.18
N ARG A 79 14.06 11.78 0.64
CA ARG A 79 14.10 12.46 -0.67
C ARG A 79 15.10 13.60 -0.72
N HIS A 80 15.21 14.39 0.34
CA HIS A 80 16.17 15.49 0.42
C HIS A 80 17.63 15.00 0.40
N VAL A 81 17.92 13.91 1.12
CA VAL A 81 19.29 13.36 1.24
C VAL A 81 19.68 12.52 0.03
N TYR A 82 18.78 11.66 -0.45
CA TYR A 82 19.06 10.67 -1.49
C TYR A 82 18.58 11.09 -2.88
N GLY A 83 17.91 12.23 -3.01
CA GLY A 83 17.46 12.74 -4.31
C GLY A 83 16.56 11.73 -5.03
N SER A 84 16.86 11.44 -6.30
CA SER A 84 16.07 10.53 -7.13
C SER A 84 16.10 9.05 -6.68
N TYR A 85 16.93 8.68 -5.71
CA TYR A 85 16.98 7.31 -5.18
C TYR A 85 15.89 7.02 -4.12
N ALA A 86 15.25 8.06 -3.59
CA ALA A 86 14.07 7.91 -2.73
C ALA A 86 12.82 8.38 -3.50
N PRO A 87 11.68 7.68 -3.39
CA PRO A 87 10.48 8.07 -4.11
C PRO A 87 9.95 9.43 -3.66
N ILE A 88 9.13 10.03 -4.51
CA ILE A 88 8.23 11.11 -4.10
C ILE A 88 6.96 10.44 -3.60
N ASP A 89 6.70 10.57 -2.30
CA ASP A 89 5.50 10.04 -1.66
C ASP A 89 4.44 11.14 -1.50
N SER A 90 3.20 10.88 -1.94
CA SER A 90 2.03 11.69 -1.63
C SER A 90 1.01 10.91 -0.82
N PHE A 91 0.34 11.58 0.12
CA PHE A 91 -0.73 10.97 0.93
C PHE A 91 -2.09 11.28 0.30
N GLU A 92 -2.85 10.23 -0.02
CA GLU A 92 -4.07 10.31 -0.84
C GLU A 92 -5.36 9.95 -0.07
N GLY A 93 -5.30 10.02 1.25
CA GLY A 93 -6.44 9.76 2.14
C GLY A 93 -6.48 8.32 2.65
N GLN A 94 -7.69 7.76 2.78
CA GLN A 94 -7.91 6.43 3.36
C GLN A 94 -8.94 5.60 2.60
N VAL A 95 -8.90 4.28 2.82
CA VAL A 95 -9.90 3.29 2.38
C VAL A 95 -10.34 2.47 3.59
N GLY A 96 -11.63 2.15 3.66
CA GLY A 96 -12.25 1.44 4.78
C GLY A 96 -12.71 2.34 5.92
N ASP A 97 -13.44 1.74 6.85
CA ASP A 97 -14.11 2.43 7.96
C ASP A 97 -13.27 2.46 9.24
N ASP A 98 -13.42 3.55 10.00
CA ASP A 98 -12.81 3.77 11.31
C ASP A 98 -13.66 3.25 12.49
N GLU A 99 -14.85 2.71 12.22
CA GLU A 99 -15.84 2.36 13.25
C GLU A 99 -15.56 1.02 13.94
N SER A 100 -14.77 0.17 13.30
CA SER A 100 -14.42 -1.14 13.82
C SER A 100 -13.33 -1.06 14.90
N LYS A 101 -13.50 -1.78 16.01
CA LYS A 101 -12.49 -1.87 17.07
C LYS A 101 -11.39 -2.90 16.80
N GLU A 102 -11.61 -3.82 15.87
CA GLU A 102 -10.74 -4.97 15.62
C GLU A 102 -9.88 -4.78 14.37
N ASN A 103 -10.44 -4.08 13.38
CA ASN A 103 -9.84 -3.82 12.08
C ASN A 103 -9.74 -2.31 11.85
N GLU A 104 -8.63 -1.84 11.29
CA GLU A 104 -8.38 -0.42 11.03
C GLU A 104 -8.43 -0.08 9.54
N PRO A 105 -8.73 1.17 9.14
CA PRO A 105 -8.68 1.55 7.73
C PRO A 105 -7.24 1.62 7.23
N LEU A 106 -7.10 1.72 5.91
CA LEU A 106 -5.81 1.85 5.24
C LEU A 106 -5.55 3.28 4.81
N TYR A 107 -4.35 3.78 5.08
CA TYR A 107 -3.85 5.04 4.54
C TYR A 107 -3.16 4.80 3.21
N VAL A 108 -3.49 5.65 2.23
CA VAL A 108 -3.06 5.49 0.83
C VAL A 108 -1.91 6.42 0.53
N TYR A 109 -0.85 5.87 -0.07
CA TYR A 109 0.31 6.61 -0.54
C TYR A 109 0.58 6.31 -2.00
N VAL A 110 0.82 7.34 -2.81
CA VAL A 110 1.30 7.19 -4.18
C VAL A 110 2.78 7.52 -4.21
N MET A 111 3.57 6.59 -4.72
CA MET A 111 5.03 6.69 -4.81
C MET A 111 5.46 6.76 -6.28
N LYS A 112 6.33 7.70 -6.60
CA LYS A 112 6.88 7.94 -7.94
C LYS A 112 8.40 8.11 -7.93
#